data_AF-A0A9D3ZZ53-F1
#
_entry.id   AF-A0A9D3ZZ53-F1
#
_cell.length_a   1.000
_cell.length_b   1.000
_cell.length_c   1.000
_cell.angle_alpha   90.00
_cell.angle_beta   90.00
_cell.angle_gamma   90.00
#
_symmetry.space_group_name_H-M   'P 1'
#
loop_
_entity.id
_entity.type
_entity.pdbx_description
1 polymer ?
#
loop_
_entity_poly.entity_id
_entity_poly.type
_entity_poly.pdbx_seq_one_letter_code
_entity_poly.pdbx_strand_id
1 'polypeptide(L)'
;MASLAFPSLNSLTISCLHSQKAPSLNSSIPTPSILTFKHPTVTLHRFQCGVIRMQAGEEDFELKQMRDMAAAKKRWDAMIREGKVKILTPREAGYAIQLSNKPLLDVRPSSEREKAWVKGSTWVPIFEVDNKFDVGTLSRKATNFVMGGWWSGVPTLSYDSQFLSKVEEKFSKDAELIVTCQKGLRSLAACELLCNAGYKNLFWVQGGLEAAEEEDLAREGTQPLKFAGIGGLSEFLGWTDQQRAQAAREGWGYRLLYSIRLVGVFVVADALFIGAQQVGHYLQDIRSH
;
A
#
# COMPACT_ATOMS: atom_id res chain seq x y z
N MET A 1 40.72 42.53 15.47
CA MET A 1 40.47 42.80 14.03
C MET A 1 40.43 41.45 13.33
N ALA A 2 39.40 40.96 12.64
CA ALA A 2 38.11 41.45 12.14
C ALA A 2 37.17 40.20 12.16
N SER A 3 36.00 40.22 12.82
CA SER A 3 34.66 40.58 12.32
C SER A 3 34.21 39.90 11.01
N LEU A 4 33.19 39.04 11.15
CA LEU A 4 31.92 38.95 10.39
C LEU A 4 31.94 38.93 8.84
N ALA A 5 31.31 37.92 8.23
CA ALA A 5 30.08 38.09 7.40
C ALA A 5 29.64 36.78 6.71
N PHE A 6 28.33 36.52 6.76
CA PHE A 6 27.58 35.67 5.83
C PHE A 6 27.50 36.28 4.42
N PRO A 7 27.13 35.48 3.40
CA PRO A 7 25.79 35.60 2.79
C PRO A 7 25.15 34.19 2.62
N SER A 8 23.87 33.90 2.86
CA SER A 8 22.56 34.47 2.51
C SER A 8 22.09 34.25 1.05
N LEU A 9 21.18 33.28 0.91
CA LEU A 9 19.96 33.21 0.08
C LEU A 9 20.00 32.89 -1.43
N ASN A 10 19.29 31.78 -1.72
CA ASN A 10 18.26 31.54 -2.75
C ASN A 10 18.63 31.44 -4.24
N SER A 11 18.33 30.28 -4.83
CA SER A 11 17.24 30.18 -5.82
C SER A 11 16.85 28.71 -6.07
N LEU A 12 15.60 28.39 -5.75
CA LEU A 12 14.90 27.16 -6.11
C LEU A 12 14.57 27.20 -7.61
N THR A 13 14.99 26.18 -8.38
CA THR A 13 14.45 25.95 -9.73
C THR A 13 13.51 24.76 -9.68
N ILE A 14 12.22 25.08 -9.55
CA ILE A 14 11.09 24.16 -9.69
C ILE A 14 10.83 24.03 -11.21
N SER A 15 11.11 22.87 -11.79
CA SER A 15 10.70 22.56 -13.15
C SER A 15 9.21 22.20 -13.17
N CYS A 16 8.38 23.18 -13.51
CA CYS A 16 6.95 23.04 -13.81
C CYS A 16 6.78 22.36 -15.17
N LEU A 17 6.24 21.14 -15.23
CA LEU A 17 5.81 20.54 -16.49
C LEU A 17 4.45 21.13 -16.88
N HIS A 18 4.48 21.97 -17.91
CA HIS A 18 3.33 22.68 -18.45
C HIS A 18 2.55 21.75 -19.39
N SER A 19 1.31 21.45 -19.02
CA SER A 19 0.33 20.76 -19.86
C SER A 19 -0.08 21.68 -21.01
N GLN A 20 0.42 21.42 -22.22
CA GLN A 20 0.02 22.14 -23.42
C GLN A 20 -1.17 21.44 -24.09
N LYS A 21 -2.27 22.19 -24.12
CA LYS A 21 -3.55 21.94 -24.77
C LYS A 21 -3.36 22.14 -26.28
N ALA A 22 -3.66 21.13 -27.09
CA ALA A 22 -3.67 21.25 -28.55
C ALA A 22 -4.86 22.10 -29.04
N PRO A 23 -4.67 23.06 -29.95
CA PRO A 23 -5.76 23.71 -30.66
C PRO A 23 -6.00 23.07 -32.04
N SER A 24 -7.26 22.78 -32.32
CA SER A 24 -7.81 22.46 -33.63
C SER A 24 -7.70 23.63 -34.61
N LEU A 25 -7.30 23.37 -35.85
CA LEU A 25 -7.45 24.32 -36.96
C LEU A 25 -7.88 23.59 -38.25
N ASN A 26 -8.90 24.19 -38.88
CA ASN A 26 -9.65 23.75 -40.05
C ASN A 26 -8.99 24.10 -41.39
N SER A 27 -9.57 23.52 -42.45
CA SER A 27 -9.50 23.86 -43.90
C SER A 27 -8.36 23.17 -44.67
N SER A 28 -8.49 22.71 -45.92
CA SER A 28 -9.52 22.88 -46.98
C SER A 28 -9.37 21.76 -48.04
N ILE A 29 -10.45 21.54 -48.80
CA ILE A 29 -10.69 20.50 -49.82
C ILE A 29 -9.95 20.83 -51.15
N PRO A 30 -9.72 19.87 -52.08
CA PRO A 30 -10.62 19.77 -53.24
C PRO A 30 -11.04 18.33 -53.63
N THR A 31 -12.24 18.28 -54.21
CA THR A 31 -13.05 17.16 -54.75
C THR A 31 -12.43 16.43 -55.96
N PRO A 32 -12.97 15.25 -56.33
CA PRO A 32 -13.77 15.21 -57.56
C PRO A 32 -15.09 14.39 -57.49
N SER A 33 -16.14 15.03 -58.00
CA SER A 33 -17.23 14.57 -58.89
C SER A 33 -17.78 13.12 -58.93
N ILE A 34 -19.11 13.08 -58.73
CA ILE A 34 -20.16 12.41 -59.52
C ILE A 34 -20.31 10.88 -59.39
N LEU A 35 -21.39 10.44 -58.73
CA LEU A 35 -22.50 9.70 -59.36
C LEU A 35 -23.65 9.49 -58.35
N THR A 36 -24.83 9.95 -58.75
CA THR A 36 -26.09 9.84 -58.04
C THR A 36 -26.65 8.42 -58.11
N PHE A 37 -26.99 7.82 -56.97
CA PHE A 37 -27.89 6.68 -56.89
C PHE A 37 -28.96 6.93 -55.83
N LYS A 38 -30.21 6.97 -56.27
CA LYS A 38 -31.41 7.09 -55.43
C LYS A 38 -31.79 5.71 -54.92
N HIS A 39 -31.92 5.53 -53.60
CA HIS A 39 -32.58 4.36 -52.99
C HIS A 39 -33.35 4.76 -51.72
N PRO A 40 -34.38 3.98 -51.34
CA PRO A 40 -35.61 4.48 -50.75
C PRO A 40 -35.54 4.62 -49.22
N THR A 41 -36.40 5.50 -48.71
CA THR A 41 -36.61 5.80 -47.29
C THR A 41 -37.03 4.54 -46.52
N VAL A 42 -36.17 4.05 -45.62
CA VAL A 42 -36.52 3.02 -44.64
C VAL A 42 -36.79 3.71 -43.30
N THR A 43 -38.04 3.63 -42.87
CA THR A 43 -38.53 4.14 -41.59
C THR A 43 -37.89 3.35 -40.45
N LEU A 44 -37.02 3.98 -39.66
CA LEU A 44 -36.41 3.38 -38.47
C LEU A 44 -37.42 3.40 -37.32
N HIS A 45 -38.04 2.24 -37.04
CA HIS A 45 -38.81 2.03 -35.81
C HIS A 45 -37.87 2.20 -34.62
N ARG A 46 -38.13 3.21 -33.80
CA ARG A 46 -37.40 3.49 -32.55
C ARG A 46 -37.70 2.37 -31.55
N PHE A 47 -36.88 1.32 -31.56
CA PHE A 47 -36.83 0.37 -30.45
C PHE A 47 -36.28 1.12 -29.23
N GLN A 48 -37.15 1.39 -28.27
CA GLN A 48 -36.75 1.77 -26.92
C GLN A 48 -35.99 0.57 -26.32
N CYS A 49 -34.67 0.59 -26.47
CA CYS A 49 -33.79 -0.22 -25.65
C CYS A 49 -33.87 0.37 -24.24
N GLY A 50 -34.58 -0.31 -23.34
CA GLY A 50 -34.53 0.00 -21.93
C GLY A 50 -33.07 -0.05 -21.49
N VAL A 51 -32.53 1.10 -21.08
CA VAL A 51 -31.22 1.17 -20.42
C VAL A 51 -31.37 0.39 -19.12
N ILE A 52 -30.92 -0.86 -19.14
CA ILE A 52 -30.69 -1.62 -17.94
C ILE A 52 -29.57 -0.90 -17.19
N ARG A 53 -29.95 -0.12 -16.18
CA ARG A 53 -29.03 0.53 -15.24
C ARG A 53 -28.48 -0.56 -14.32
N MET A 54 -27.49 -1.30 -14.82
CA MET A 54 -26.70 -2.24 -14.01
C MET A 54 -25.36 -1.58 -13.67
N GLN A 55 -24.95 -1.76 -12.40
CA GLN A 55 -23.68 -1.33 -11.78
C GLN A 55 -23.50 0.19 -11.57
N ALA A 56 -24.13 0.73 -10.53
CA ALA A 56 -23.73 2.00 -9.94
C ALA A 56 -23.20 1.86 -8.50
N GLY A 57 -23.51 0.76 -7.79
CA GLY A 57 -23.21 0.66 -6.35
C GLY A 57 -21.74 0.44 -5.99
N GLU A 58 -21.01 -0.33 -6.80
CA GLU A 58 -19.63 -0.76 -6.46
C GLU A 58 -18.59 0.24 -6.96
N GLU A 59 -18.72 0.72 -8.20
CA GLU A 59 -17.86 1.78 -8.76
C GLU A 59 -17.95 3.08 -7.94
N ASP A 60 -19.16 3.45 -7.47
CA ASP A 60 -19.35 4.60 -6.60
C ASP A 60 -18.66 4.41 -5.23
N PHE A 61 -18.59 3.17 -4.72
CA PHE A 61 -17.92 2.87 -3.45
C PHE A 61 -16.39 3.00 -3.59
N GLU A 62 -15.81 2.47 -4.66
CA GLU A 62 -14.38 2.60 -4.95
C GLU A 62 -13.98 4.06 -5.18
N LEU A 63 -14.77 4.81 -5.97
CA LEU A 63 -14.56 6.23 -6.21
C LEU A 63 -14.67 7.04 -4.91
N LYS A 64 -15.64 6.71 -4.05
CA LYS A 64 -15.77 7.32 -2.72
C LYS A 64 -14.55 7.01 -1.86
N GLN A 65 -14.11 5.76 -1.83
CA GLN A 65 -12.93 5.35 -1.08
C GLN A 65 -11.66 6.07 -1.57
N MET A 66 -11.49 6.20 -2.88
CA MET A 66 -10.36 6.94 -3.46
C MET A 66 -10.39 8.43 -3.08
N ARG A 67 -11.57 9.06 -3.11
CA ARG A 67 -11.73 10.46 -2.66
C ARG A 67 -11.44 10.61 -1.17
N ASP A 68 -11.91 9.68 -0.34
CA ASP A 68 -11.69 9.68 1.10
C ASP A 68 -10.20 9.49 1.44
N MET A 69 -9.51 8.60 0.73
CA MET A 69 -8.06 8.41 0.86
C MET A 69 -7.28 9.66 0.43
N ALA A 70 -7.66 10.31 -0.68
CA ALA A 70 -7.04 11.55 -1.12
C ALA A 70 -7.26 12.69 -0.13
N ALA A 71 -8.47 12.78 0.43
CA ALA A 71 -8.80 13.75 1.48
C ALA A 71 -8.00 13.48 2.75
N ALA A 72 -7.88 12.23 3.18
CA ALA A 72 -7.07 11.83 4.34
C ALA A 72 -5.58 12.16 4.14
N LYS A 73 -5.01 11.84 2.97
CA LYS A 73 -3.63 12.19 2.64
C LYS A 73 -3.40 13.71 2.73
N LYS A 74 -4.29 14.51 2.15
CA LYS A 74 -4.22 15.98 2.24
C LYS A 74 -4.29 16.49 3.68
N ARG A 75 -5.12 15.86 4.53
CA ARG A 75 -5.21 16.18 5.97
C ARG A 75 -3.90 15.85 6.68
N TRP A 76 -3.31 14.68 6.42
CA TRP A 76 -2.05 14.29 7.04
C TRP A 76 -0.87 15.18 6.60
N ASP A 77 -0.80 15.51 5.31
CA ASP A 77 0.19 16.44 4.79
C ASP A 77 0.05 17.83 5.46
N ALA A 78 -1.19 18.27 5.73
CA ALA A 78 -1.43 19.49 6.48
C ALA A 78 -0.97 19.39 7.95
N MET A 79 -1.21 18.27 8.64
CA MET A 79 -0.72 18.08 10.02
C MET A 79 0.81 18.15 10.13
N ILE A 80 1.50 17.57 9.16
CA ILE A 80 2.97 17.63 9.05
C ILE A 80 3.40 19.08 8.80
N ARG A 81 2.75 19.76 7.84
CA ARG A 81 3.07 21.16 7.50
C ARG A 81 2.79 22.14 8.65
N GLU A 82 1.75 21.88 9.43
CA GLU A 82 1.38 22.64 10.62
C GLU A 82 2.30 22.35 11.82
N GLY A 83 3.16 21.34 11.74
CA GLY A 83 4.08 20.96 12.82
C GLY A 83 3.41 20.26 14.00
N LYS A 84 2.15 19.80 13.84
CA LYS A 84 1.46 18.97 14.85
C LYS A 84 2.14 17.62 15.02
N VAL A 85 2.68 17.09 13.93
CA VAL A 85 3.45 15.85 13.90
C VAL A 85 4.84 16.17 13.36
N LYS A 86 5.87 15.87 14.14
CA LYS A 86 7.26 16.09 13.77
C LYS A 86 7.75 14.91 12.94
N ILE A 87 8.41 15.17 11.82
CA ILE A 87 9.00 14.13 10.97
C ILE A 87 10.33 13.69 11.59
N LEU A 88 10.57 12.39 11.68
CA LEU A 88 11.87 11.81 11.98
C LEU A 88 12.26 10.81 10.88
N THR A 89 13.54 10.80 10.52
CA THR A 89 14.11 9.68 9.76
C THR A 89 14.27 8.46 10.66
N PRO A 90 14.30 7.22 10.12
CA PRO A 90 14.53 6.02 10.93
C PRO A 90 15.81 6.09 11.77
N ARG A 91 16.88 6.67 11.23
CA ARG A 91 18.15 6.90 11.92
C ARG A 91 18.03 7.88 13.08
N GLU A 92 17.35 9.01 12.89
CA GLU A 92 17.08 9.98 13.96
C GLU A 92 16.19 9.37 15.05
N ALA A 93 15.20 8.57 14.67
CA ALA A 93 14.36 7.83 15.61
C ALA A 93 15.20 6.85 16.44
N GLY A 94 16.15 6.14 15.81
CA GLY A 94 17.12 5.29 16.51
C GLY A 94 17.94 6.03 17.55
N TYR A 95 18.49 7.20 17.20
CA TYR A 95 19.19 8.05 18.15
C TYR A 95 18.30 8.56 19.28
N ALA A 96 17.05 8.93 18.98
CA ALA A 96 16.09 9.40 19.97
C ALA A 96 15.70 8.29 20.98
N ILE A 97 15.61 7.04 20.53
CA ILE A 97 15.33 5.90 21.40
C ILE A 97 16.56 5.60 22.29
N GLN A 98 17.76 5.57 21.72
CA GLN A 98 18.98 5.20 22.45
C GLN A 98 19.46 6.29 23.43
N LEU A 99 19.42 7.57 23.02
CA LEU A 99 20.00 8.67 23.80
C LEU A 99 18.99 9.31 24.75
N SER A 100 17.76 9.53 24.29
CA SER A 100 16.72 10.23 25.05
C SER A 100 15.67 9.31 25.65
N ASN A 101 15.81 7.99 25.49
CA ASN A 101 14.87 6.98 25.98
C ASN A 101 13.40 7.31 25.63
N LYS A 102 13.17 7.89 24.44
CA LYS A 102 11.83 8.25 24.00
C LYS A 102 11.05 6.96 23.67
N PRO A 103 9.79 6.84 24.12
CA PRO A 103 9.00 5.66 23.83
C PRO A 103 8.67 5.54 22.32
N LEU A 104 8.82 4.33 21.80
CA LEU A 104 8.43 3.98 20.44
C LEU A 104 7.14 3.15 20.47
N LEU A 105 6.10 3.66 19.81
CA LEU A 105 4.82 3.00 19.58
C LEU A 105 4.81 2.33 18.21
N ASP A 106 4.75 1.00 18.20
CA ASP A 106 4.55 0.19 17.00
C ASP A 106 3.06 -0.09 16.81
N VAL A 107 2.48 0.47 15.74
CA VAL A 107 1.06 0.34 15.41
C VAL A 107 0.75 -0.74 14.38
N ARG A 108 1.73 -1.59 14.04
CA ARG A 108 1.54 -2.68 13.08
C ARG A 108 0.59 -3.77 13.62
N PRO A 109 -0.10 -4.50 12.74
CA PRO A 109 -0.88 -5.68 13.12
C PRO A 109 0.04 -6.78 13.67
N SER A 110 -0.56 -7.70 14.41
CA SER A 110 0.08 -8.89 14.96
C SER A 110 0.99 -9.60 13.93
N SER A 111 0.46 -9.95 12.76
CA SER A 111 1.19 -10.62 11.66
C SER A 111 2.54 -10.03 11.24
N GLU A 112 2.70 -8.71 11.31
CA GLU A 112 3.97 -8.04 10.98
C GLU A 112 4.88 -7.95 12.19
N ARG A 113 4.29 -7.85 13.39
CA ARG A 113 5.01 -7.77 14.66
C ARG A 113 5.73 -9.08 14.97
N GLU A 114 5.12 -10.24 14.71
CA GLU A 114 5.73 -11.56 14.99
C GLU A 114 7.03 -11.78 14.19
N LYS A 115 7.11 -11.23 12.99
CA LYS A 115 8.27 -11.40 12.09
C LYS A 115 9.50 -10.64 12.61
N ALA A 116 9.30 -9.39 12.99
CA ALA A 116 10.37 -8.50 13.45
C ALA A 116 9.82 -7.28 14.18
N TRP A 117 10.55 -6.79 15.18
CA TRP A 117 10.23 -5.56 15.89
C TRP A 117 11.46 -4.81 16.38
N VAL A 118 11.26 -3.55 16.77
CA VAL A 118 12.31 -2.73 17.38
C VAL A 118 12.40 -3.03 18.87
N LYS A 119 13.60 -3.27 19.39
CA LYS A 119 13.85 -3.53 20.80
C LYS A 119 13.33 -2.39 21.68
N GLY A 120 12.62 -2.74 22.75
CA GLY A 120 12.03 -1.76 23.67
C GLY A 120 10.82 -0.99 23.13
N SER A 121 10.31 -1.34 21.94
CA SER A 121 9.09 -0.74 21.41
C SER A 121 7.83 -1.32 22.06
N THR A 122 6.87 -0.44 22.35
CA THR A 122 5.55 -0.82 22.84
C THR A 122 4.64 -1.09 21.67
N TRP A 123 4.05 -2.29 21.65
CA TRP A 123 3.10 -2.68 20.61
C TRP A 123 1.67 -2.33 21.02
N VAL A 124 0.99 -1.55 20.17
CA VAL A 124 -0.45 -1.31 20.23
C VAL A 124 -0.97 -1.21 18.80
N PRO A 125 -1.61 -2.25 18.26
CA PRO A 125 -2.06 -2.26 16.87
C PRO A 125 -3.23 -1.29 16.67
N ILE A 126 -3.17 -0.50 15.60
CA ILE A 126 -4.34 0.28 15.15
C ILE A 126 -5.29 -0.58 14.30
N PHE A 127 -4.72 -1.57 13.62
CA PHE A 127 -5.46 -2.55 12.85
C PHE A 127 -5.10 -3.96 13.29
N GLU A 128 -6.10 -4.81 13.40
CA GLU A 128 -5.93 -6.24 13.69
C GLU A 128 -6.48 -7.11 12.56
N VAL A 129 -6.00 -8.35 12.52
CA VAL A 129 -6.43 -9.32 11.51
C VAL A 129 -7.87 -9.74 11.78
N ASP A 130 -8.72 -9.57 10.77
CA ASP A 130 -10.12 -9.99 10.83
C ASP A 130 -10.25 -11.51 10.78
N ASN A 131 -10.39 -12.12 11.97
CA ASN A 131 -10.77 -13.52 12.13
C ASN A 131 -12.30 -13.72 12.30
N LYS A 132 -13.08 -12.63 12.27
CA LYS A 132 -14.53 -12.70 12.36
C LYS A 132 -15.10 -13.21 11.04
N PHE A 133 -15.69 -14.40 11.06
CA PHE A 133 -16.45 -14.97 9.95
C PHE A 133 -17.84 -14.31 9.88
N ASP A 134 -17.87 -13.02 9.55
CA ASP A 134 -19.12 -12.32 9.26
C ASP A 134 -19.43 -12.43 7.76
N VAL A 135 -20.66 -12.80 7.42
CA VAL A 135 -21.08 -13.12 6.04
C VAL A 135 -20.86 -11.92 5.11
N GLY A 136 -21.02 -10.68 5.61
CA GLY A 136 -20.74 -9.45 4.86
C GLY A 136 -19.25 -9.14 4.68
N THR A 137 -18.38 -9.68 5.53
CA THR A 137 -16.92 -9.47 5.44
C THR A 137 -16.25 -10.53 4.58
N LEU A 138 -16.90 -11.69 4.39
CA LEU A 138 -16.41 -12.78 3.56
C LEU A 138 -16.33 -12.40 2.08
N SER A 139 -17.34 -11.69 1.56
CA SER A 139 -17.32 -11.17 0.19
C SER A 139 -16.15 -10.21 0.00
N ARG A 140 -15.95 -9.27 0.92
CA ARG A 140 -14.80 -8.35 0.89
C ARG A 140 -13.46 -9.09 0.97
N LYS A 141 -13.36 -10.14 1.80
CA LYS A 141 -12.17 -10.98 1.91
C LYS A 141 -11.90 -11.75 0.62
N ALA A 142 -12.94 -12.27 -0.04
CA ALA A 142 -12.83 -12.94 -1.33
C ALA A 142 -12.44 -11.96 -2.45
N THR A 143 -13.07 -10.79 -2.53
CA THR A 143 -12.72 -9.75 -3.50
C THR A 143 -11.29 -9.28 -3.30
N ASN A 144 -10.87 -8.99 -2.06
CA ASN A 144 -9.49 -8.63 -1.74
C ASN A 144 -8.51 -9.74 -2.14
N PHE A 145 -8.87 -11.00 -1.91
CA PHE A 145 -8.04 -12.13 -2.33
C PHE A 145 -7.89 -12.18 -3.85
N VAL A 146 -8.99 -12.09 -4.61
CA VAL A 146 -9.01 -12.12 -6.09
C VAL A 146 -8.27 -10.93 -6.69
N MET A 147 -8.42 -9.72 -6.14
CA MET A 147 -7.73 -8.50 -6.59
C MET A 147 -6.23 -8.46 -6.28
N GLY A 148 -5.66 -9.51 -5.68
CA GLY A 148 -4.21 -9.62 -5.45
C GLY A 148 -3.80 -9.78 -3.98
N GLY A 149 -4.75 -9.99 -3.08
CA GLY A 149 -4.47 -10.33 -1.68
C GLY A 149 -3.71 -11.65 -1.55
N TRP A 150 -3.97 -12.62 -2.43
CA TRP A 150 -3.21 -13.87 -2.50
C TRP A 150 -1.73 -13.67 -2.89
N TRP A 151 -1.48 -12.70 -3.79
CA TRP A 151 -0.15 -12.35 -4.25
C TRP A 151 0.64 -11.57 -3.19
N SER A 152 0.03 -10.53 -2.64
CA SER A 152 0.64 -9.62 -1.66
C SER A 152 0.63 -10.16 -0.23
N GLY A 153 -0.21 -11.16 0.06
CA GLY A 153 -0.40 -11.76 1.38
C GLY A 153 -0.88 -10.80 2.46
N VAL A 154 -1.38 -9.62 2.08
CA VAL A 154 -1.84 -8.62 3.04
C VAL A 154 -3.16 -9.12 3.65
N PRO A 155 -3.22 -9.37 4.96
CA PRO A 155 -4.44 -9.85 5.59
C PRO A 155 -5.53 -8.77 5.52
N THR A 156 -6.79 -9.19 5.51
CA THR A 156 -7.91 -8.25 5.73
C THR A 156 -7.80 -7.71 7.15
N LEU A 157 -7.69 -6.39 7.27
CA LEU A 157 -7.50 -5.68 8.52
C LEU A 157 -8.78 -4.93 8.92
N SER A 158 -9.13 -4.98 10.20
CA SER A 158 -10.14 -4.10 10.82
C SER A 158 -9.51 -3.16 11.82
N TYR A 159 -10.19 -2.04 12.04
CA TYR A 159 -9.79 -1.02 13.00
C TYR A 159 -10.09 -1.49 14.44
N ASP A 160 -9.11 -1.37 15.33
CA ASP A 160 -9.30 -1.62 16.77
C ASP A 160 -9.87 -0.38 17.46
N SER A 161 -11.12 -0.46 17.92
CA SER A 161 -11.76 0.63 18.66
C SER A 161 -11.13 0.89 20.03
N GLN A 162 -10.39 -0.09 20.58
CA GLN A 162 -9.70 0.02 21.87
C GLN A 162 -8.29 0.61 21.75
N PHE A 163 -7.85 0.98 20.54
CA PHE A 163 -6.52 1.52 20.29
C PHE A 163 -6.19 2.70 21.23
N LEU A 164 -7.05 3.72 21.28
CA LEU A 164 -6.79 4.91 22.10
C LEU A 164 -6.71 4.58 23.59
N SER A 165 -7.62 3.76 24.11
CA SER A 165 -7.62 3.36 25.53
C SER A 165 -6.32 2.63 25.91
N LYS A 166 -5.82 1.73 25.04
CA LYS A 166 -4.57 1.01 25.26
C LYS A 166 -3.34 1.93 25.23
N VAL A 167 -3.37 3.00 24.43
CA VAL A 167 -2.29 3.99 24.39
C VAL A 167 -2.34 4.90 25.62
N GLU A 168 -3.52 5.37 26.00
CA GLU A 168 -3.72 6.24 27.18
C GLU A 168 -3.35 5.54 28.51
N GLU A 169 -3.52 4.23 28.59
CA GLU A 169 -3.07 3.45 29.76
C GLU A 169 -1.53 3.43 29.89
N LYS A 170 -0.81 3.43 28.76
CA LYS A 170 0.65 3.25 28.72
C LYS A 170 1.43 4.56 28.65
N PHE A 171 0.84 5.61 28.08
CA PHE A 171 1.52 6.87 27.77
C PHE A 171 0.72 8.08 28.26
N SER A 172 1.43 9.05 28.83
CA SER A 172 0.84 10.35 29.16
C SER A 172 0.69 11.22 27.91
N LYS A 173 -0.29 12.12 27.91
CA LYS A 173 -0.61 12.98 26.75
C LYS A 173 0.49 13.99 26.40
N ASP A 174 1.32 14.34 27.37
CA ASP A 174 2.45 15.25 27.19
C ASP A 174 3.76 14.51 26.82
N ALA A 175 3.78 13.17 26.82
CA ALA A 175 4.95 12.37 26.46
C ALA A 175 5.36 12.56 24.99
N GLU A 176 6.66 12.50 24.75
CA GLU A 176 7.26 12.55 23.42
C GLU A 176 7.23 11.18 22.76
N LEU A 177 6.15 10.92 22.01
CA LEU A 177 5.87 9.59 21.47
C LEU A 177 6.31 9.48 20.02
N ILE A 178 7.17 8.52 19.73
CA ILE A 178 7.54 8.15 18.36
C ILE A 178 6.57 7.09 17.87
N VAL A 179 5.90 7.30 16.75
CA VAL A 179 4.92 6.38 16.18
C VAL A 179 5.44 5.83 14.86
N THR A 180 5.46 4.51 14.74
CA THR A 180 5.98 3.81 13.56
C THR A 180 5.04 2.73 13.06
N CYS A 181 5.09 2.47 11.76
CA CYS A 181 4.50 1.30 11.12
C CYS A 181 5.40 0.82 9.99
N GLN A 182 4.97 -0.14 9.16
CA GLN A 182 5.83 -0.62 8.08
C GLN A 182 6.26 0.48 7.09
N LYS A 183 5.31 1.21 6.51
CA LYS A 183 5.53 2.19 5.41
C LYS A 183 5.32 3.65 5.83
N GLY A 184 4.86 3.90 7.05
CA GLY A 184 4.56 5.23 7.59
C GLY A 184 3.09 5.70 7.47
N LEU A 185 2.26 5.12 6.60
CA LEU A 185 0.86 5.60 6.41
C LEU A 185 -0.05 5.29 7.60
N ARG A 186 -0.01 4.05 8.11
CA ARG A 186 -0.82 3.67 9.27
C ARG A 186 -0.44 4.44 10.54
N SER A 187 0.84 4.80 10.69
CA SER A 187 1.30 5.64 11.80
C SER A 187 0.84 7.08 11.66
N LEU A 188 0.69 7.63 10.44
CA LEU A 188 0.06 8.96 10.26
C LEU A 188 -1.41 8.97 10.66
N ALA A 189 -2.15 7.93 10.27
CA ALA A 189 -3.53 7.74 10.72
C ALA A 189 -3.62 7.64 12.25
N ALA A 190 -2.71 6.89 12.88
CA ALA A 190 -2.61 6.82 14.34
C ALA A 190 -2.28 8.18 14.96
N CYS A 191 -1.36 8.95 14.37
CA CYS A 191 -1.03 10.30 14.84
C CYS A 191 -2.24 11.25 14.77
N GLU A 192 -3.08 11.17 13.73
CA GLU A 192 -4.32 11.95 13.65
C GLU A 192 -5.25 11.65 14.85
N LEU A 193 -5.43 10.36 15.16
CA LEU A 193 -6.25 9.93 16.30
C LEU A 193 -5.66 10.39 17.64
N LEU A 194 -4.34 10.30 17.81
CA LEU A 194 -3.65 10.74 19.01
C LEU A 194 -3.68 12.27 19.17
N CYS A 195 -3.49 13.03 18.09
CA CYS A 195 -3.68 14.48 18.10
C CYS A 195 -5.09 14.85 18.56
N ASN A 196 -6.11 14.16 18.04
CA ASN A 196 -7.51 14.38 18.43
C ASN A 196 -7.77 14.02 19.90
N ALA A 197 -7.04 13.05 20.45
CA ALA A 197 -7.10 12.66 21.87
C ALA A 197 -6.32 13.60 22.81
N GLY A 198 -5.61 14.60 22.26
CA GLY A 198 -4.88 15.63 23.02
C GLY A 198 -3.38 15.40 23.16
N TYR A 199 -2.79 14.46 22.42
CA TYR A 199 -1.33 14.27 22.40
C TYR A 199 -0.66 15.40 21.62
N LYS A 200 0.33 16.05 22.22
CA LYS A 200 0.99 17.24 21.65
C LYS A 200 2.34 16.93 20.98
N ASN A 201 3.07 15.97 21.52
CA ASN A 201 4.46 15.69 21.13
C ASN A 201 4.55 14.37 20.35
N LEU A 202 4.04 14.36 19.12
CA LEU A 202 4.08 13.18 18.26
C LEU A 202 5.19 13.29 17.22
N PHE A 203 5.93 12.20 17.08
CA PHE A 203 6.99 12.05 16.09
C PHE A 203 6.64 10.91 15.14
N TRP A 204 6.55 11.19 13.85
CA TRP A 204 6.27 10.21 12.81
C TRP A 204 7.55 9.79 12.09
N VAL A 205 7.78 8.49 12.00
CA VAL A 205 8.91 7.93 11.26
C VAL A 205 8.62 7.91 9.76
N GLN A 206 9.33 8.73 9.01
CA GLN A 206 9.20 8.81 7.55
C GLN A 206 9.61 7.50 6.89
N GLY A 207 8.74 6.97 6.02
CA GLY A 207 8.95 5.68 5.36
C GLY A 207 8.77 4.45 6.27
N GLY A 208 8.52 4.66 7.57
CA GLY A 208 8.32 3.59 8.54
C GLY A 208 9.56 2.71 8.73
N LEU A 209 9.34 1.47 9.17
CA LEU A 209 10.39 0.48 9.38
C LEU A 209 10.99 -0.08 8.08
N GLU A 210 10.30 0.08 6.95
CA GLU A 210 10.81 -0.32 5.63
C GLU A 210 11.98 0.54 5.17
N ALA A 211 12.01 1.81 5.57
CA ALA A 211 13.10 2.73 5.26
C ALA A 211 14.31 2.62 6.21
N ALA A 212 14.19 1.87 7.31
CA ALA A 212 15.25 1.73 8.30
C ALA A 212 16.33 0.74 7.82
N GLU A 213 17.60 1.14 7.88
CA GLU A 213 18.71 0.18 7.72
C GLU A 213 18.87 -0.68 8.99
N GLU A 214 19.59 -1.79 8.90
CA GLU A 214 19.72 -2.74 10.03
C GLU A 214 20.46 -2.12 11.24
N GLU A 215 21.28 -1.11 10.98
CA GLU A 215 22.09 -0.41 11.97
C GLU A 215 21.33 0.76 12.63
N ASP A 216 20.28 1.27 11.99
CA ASP A 216 19.54 2.44 12.48
C ASP A 216 18.68 2.11 13.71
N LEU A 217 18.10 0.90 13.75
CA LEU A 217 17.18 0.48 14.79
C LEU A 217 17.56 -0.91 15.31
N ALA A 218 17.73 -1.03 16.63
CA ALA A 218 17.97 -2.31 17.27
C ALA A 218 16.78 -3.25 17.04
N ARG A 219 17.00 -4.31 16.26
CA ARG A 219 15.99 -5.29 15.84
C ARG A 219 15.94 -6.50 16.79
N GLU A 220 14.73 -7.02 16.98
CA GLU A 220 14.43 -8.33 17.54
C GLU A 220 13.50 -9.09 16.58
N GLY A 221 13.64 -10.42 16.52
CA GLY A 221 12.81 -11.30 15.67
C GLY A 221 13.61 -12.09 14.63
N THR A 222 12.91 -12.80 13.74
CA THR A 222 13.55 -13.71 12.77
C THR A 222 13.95 -12.99 11.47
N GLN A 223 13.15 -12.03 11.01
CA GLN A 223 13.35 -11.36 9.70
C GLN A 223 13.85 -9.90 9.84
N PRO A 224 14.54 -9.34 8.84
CA PRO A 224 14.85 -7.91 8.81
C PRO A 224 13.59 -7.05 8.85
N LEU A 225 13.67 -5.88 9.49
CA LEU A 225 12.52 -4.96 9.67
C LEU A 225 11.89 -4.56 8.32
N LYS A 226 12.71 -4.47 7.25
CA LYS A 226 12.26 -4.14 5.90
C LYS A 226 11.29 -5.14 5.29
N PHE A 227 11.43 -6.42 5.62
CA PHE A 227 10.64 -7.50 5.04
C PHE A 227 9.44 -7.91 5.89
N ALA A 228 9.37 -7.41 7.14
CA ALA A 228 8.33 -7.79 8.08
C ALA A 228 6.90 -7.46 7.62
N GLY A 229 6.72 -6.49 6.71
CA GLY A 229 5.41 -6.17 6.13
C GLY A 229 5.16 -6.76 4.73
N ILE A 230 6.07 -7.58 4.21
CA ILE A 230 5.87 -8.31 2.96
C ILE A 230 5.23 -9.64 3.31
N GLY A 231 4.32 -10.14 2.45
CA GLY A 231 3.61 -11.38 2.68
C GLY A 231 3.28 -12.13 1.39
N GLY A 232 2.69 -13.32 1.56
CA GLY A 232 2.08 -14.10 0.49
C GLY A 232 3.08 -14.65 -0.52
N LEU A 233 2.60 -14.90 -1.73
CA LEU A 233 3.43 -15.48 -2.80
C LEU A 233 4.54 -14.52 -3.24
N SER A 234 4.33 -13.21 -3.10
CA SER A 234 5.33 -12.19 -3.43
C SER A 234 6.58 -12.29 -2.54
N GLU A 235 6.41 -12.59 -1.24
CA GLU A 235 7.52 -12.83 -0.31
C GLU A 235 8.31 -14.08 -0.72
N PHE A 236 7.60 -15.15 -1.08
CA PHE A 236 8.21 -16.43 -1.48
C PHE A 236 9.00 -16.28 -2.79
N LEU A 237 8.46 -15.61 -3.80
CA LEU A 237 9.09 -15.48 -5.10
C LEU A 237 10.16 -14.38 -5.18
N GLY A 238 10.31 -13.53 -4.15
CA GLY A 238 11.29 -12.44 -4.19
C GLY A 238 10.90 -11.32 -5.16
N TRP A 239 9.61 -11.16 -5.45
CA TRP A 239 9.14 -10.28 -6.52
C TRP A 239 9.12 -8.80 -6.13
N THR A 240 9.15 -8.50 -4.83
CA THR A 240 9.03 -7.12 -4.33
C THR A 240 10.30 -6.30 -4.59
N ASP A 241 10.14 -4.99 -4.77
CA ASP A 241 11.26 -4.08 -5.02
C ASP A 241 12.32 -4.13 -3.90
N GLN A 242 11.89 -4.28 -2.65
CA GLN A 242 12.78 -4.41 -1.50
C GLN A 242 13.64 -5.67 -1.57
N GLN A 243 13.03 -6.81 -1.91
CA GLN A 243 13.76 -8.08 -2.03
C GLN A 243 14.72 -8.06 -3.23
N ARG A 244 14.33 -7.42 -4.33
CA ARG A 244 15.21 -7.24 -5.50
C ARG A 244 16.37 -6.30 -5.20
N ALA A 245 16.13 -5.23 -4.45
CA ALA A 245 17.18 -4.32 -4.00
C ALA A 245 18.17 -5.03 -3.05
N GLN A 246 17.69 -5.86 -2.13
CA GLN A 246 18.56 -6.66 -1.27
C GLN A 246 19.32 -7.73 -2.05
N ALA A 247 18.65 -8.46 -2.96
CA ALA A 247 19.30 -9.45 -3.81
C ALA A 247 20.38 -8.84 -4.73
N ALA A 248 20.21 -7.57 -5.14
CA ALA A 248 21.24 -6.83 -5.86
C ALA A 248 22.46 -6.50 -4.99
N ARG A 249 22.28 -6.31 -3.67
CA ARG A 249 23.35 -6.06 -2.69
C ARG A 249 24.06 -7.35 -2.25
N GLU A 250 23.32 -8.43 -2.02
CA GLU A 250 23.83 -9.69 -1.44
C GLU A 250 24.35 -10.72 -2.48
N GLY A 251 24.28 -10.39 -3.78
CA GLY A 251 24.99 -11.11 -4.84
C GLY A 251 24.24 -12.27 -5.50
N TRP A 252 24.97 -13.13 -6.23
CA TRP A 252 24.41 -14.15 -7.12
C TRP A 252 23.59 -15.24 -6.43
N GLY A 253 23.88 -15.54 -5.15
CA GLY A 253 23.21 -16.61 -4.40
C GLY A 253 21.70 -16.38 -4.23
N TYR A 254 21.30 -15.16 -3.92
CA TYR A 254 19.88 -14.80 -3.80
C TYR A 254 19.15 -14.86 -5.14
N ARG A 255 19.80 -14.44 -6.22
CA ARG A 255 19.24 -14.52 -7.57
C ARG A 255 18.99 -15.98 -7.96
N LEU A 256 19.95 -16.87 -7.68
CA LEU A 256 19.80 -18.30 -7.94
C LEU A 256 18.65 -18.92 -7.12
N LEU A 257 18.55 -18.57 -5.83
CA LEU A 257 17.49 -19.08 -4.96
C LEU A 257 16.10 -18.72 -5.49
N TYR A 258 15.88 -17.48 -5.92
CA TYR A 258 14.61 -17.07 -6.52
C TYR A 258 14.36 -17.73 -7.88
N SER A 259 15.40 -17.92 -8.70
CA SER A 259 15.28 -18.69 -9.94
C SER A 259 14.84 -20.14 -9.68
N ILE A 260 15.40 -20.81 -8.67
CA ILE A 260 15.02 -22.17 -8.29
C ILE A 260 13.56 -22.20 -7.83
N ARG A 261 13.11 -21.25 -7.00
CA ARG A 261 11.71 -21.16 -6.56
C ARG A 261 10.76 -20.97 -7.75
N LEU A 262 11.13 -20.14 -8.71
CA LEU A 262 10.35 -19.89 -9.91
C LEU A 262 10.24 -21.15 -10.80
N VAL A 263 11.35 -21.86 -11.02
CA VAL A 263 11.34 -23.16 -11.71
C VAL A 263 10.45 -24.17 -10.97
N GLY A 264 10.52 -24.21 -9.64
CA GLY A 264 9.66 -25.06 -8.82
C GLY A 264 8.17 -24.79 -9.03
N VAL A 265 7.76 -23.53 -9.18
CA VAL A 265 6.36 -23.17 -9.50
C VAL A 265 5.93 -23.73 -10.85
N PHE A 266 6.79 -23.64 -11.88
CA PHE A 266 6.49 -24.23 -13.19
C PHE A 266 6.33 -25.75 -13.11
N VAL A 267 7.23 -26.44 -12.42
CA VAL A 267 7.15 -27.90 -12.24
C VAL A 267 5.84 -28.31 -11.53
N VAL A 268 5.43 -27.56 -10.51
CA VAL A 268 4.16 -27.82 -9.80
C VAL A 268 2.95 -27.54 -10.70
N ALA A 269 2.98 -26.46 -11.50
CA ALA A 269 1.91 -26.14 -12.43
C ALA A 269 1.75 -27.22 -13.51
N ASP A 270 2.86 -27.72 -14.07
CA ASP A 270 2.85 -28.81 -15.04
C ASP A 270 2.31 -30.11 -14.41
N ALA A 271 2.73 -30.43 -13.19
CA ALA A 271 2.22 -31.60 -12.47
C ALA A 271 0.70 -31.50 -12.20
N LEU A 272 0.22 -30.32 -11.81
CA LEU A 272 -1.22 -30.06 -11.63
C LEU A 272 -1.99 -30.15 -12.95
N PHE A 273 -1.43 -29.66 -14.05
CA PHE A 273 -2.03 -29.74 -15.37
C PHE A 273 -2.18 -31.20 -15.82
N ILE A 274 -1.11 -31.99 -15.71
CA ILE A 274 -1.13 -33.43 -16.01
C ILE A 274 -2.13 -34.16 -15.12
N GLY A 275 -2.13 -33.87 -13.81
CA GLY A 275 -3.08 -34.45 -12.87
C GLY A 275 -4.54 -34.13 -13.21
N ALA A 276 -4.84 -32.89 -13.60
CA ALA A 276 -6.19 -32.48 -14.02
C ALA A 276 -6.65 -33.20 -15.28
N GLN A 277 -5.74 -33.42 -16.25
CA GLN A 277 -6.05 -34.21 -17.45
C GLN A 277 -6.37 -35.66 -17.07
N GLN A 278 -5.57 -36.28 -16.21
CA GLN A 278 -5.79 -37.66 -15.74
C GLN A 278 -7.16 -37.82 -15.04
N VAL A 279 -7.53 -36.86 -14.19
CA VAL A 279 -8.84 -36.85 -13.51
C VAL A 279 -9.98 -36.62 -14.50
N GLY A 280 -9.80 -35.75 -15.50
CA GLY A 280 -10.77 -35.52 -16.56
C GLY A 280 -11.07 -36.80 -17.36
N HIS A 281 -10.03 -37.55 -17.70
CA HIS A 281 -10.18 -38.86 -18.35
C HIS A 281 -10.94 -39.86 -17.46
N TYR A 282 -10.57 -39.94 -16.18
CA TYR A 282 -11.23 -40.85 -15.23
C TYR A 282 -12.73 -40.51 -15.00
N LEU A 283 -13.08 -39.22 -14.96
CA LEU A 283 -14.48 -38.78 -14.84
C LEU A 283 -15.30 -39.06 -16.11
N GLN A 284 -14.67 -39.03 -17.29
CA GLN A 284 -15.33 -39.42 -18.53
C GLN A 284 -15.63 -40.92 -18.54
N ASP A 285 -14.68 -41.74 -18.10
CA ASP A 285 -14.86 -43.20 -18.03
C ASP A 285 -15.98 -43.62 -17.08
N ILE A 286 -16.12 -42.95 -15.92
CA ILE A 286 -17.22 -43.19 -14.96
C ILE A 286 -18.58 -42.75 -15.52
N ARG A 287 -18.64 -41.66 -16.31
CA ARG A 287 -19.89 -41.15 -16.88
C ARG A 287 -20.39 -41.98 -18.07
N SER A 288 -19.51 -42.73 -18.74
CA SER A 288 -19.86 -43.61 -19.86
C SER A 288 -20.41 -44.98 -19.43
N HIS A 289 -20.40 -45.30 -18.14
CA HIS A 289 -21.02 -46.49 -17.54
C HIS A 289 -22.34 -46.15 -16.85
#